data_AF-A0A520HY34-F1
#
_entry.id   AF-A0A520HY34-F1
#
_cell.length_a   1.000
_cell.length_b   1.000
_cell.length_c   1.000
_cell.angle_alpha   90.00
_cell.angle_beta   90.00
_cell.angle_gamma   90.00
#
_symmetry.space_group_name_H-M   'P 1'
#
loop_
_entity.id
_entity.type
_entity.pdbx_description
1 polymer ?
#
loop_
_entity_poly.entity_id
_entity_poly.type
_entity_poly.pdbx_seq_one_letter_code
_entity_poly.pdbx_strand_id
1 'polypeptide(L)' 'GMDYIWPMSIIMRGLTSSNETEIKHCLDMLQKTHANKGFMHEAFHKDDPSKFTRSWFAWANTLFGEFVWKCYVDRPGVLA' A
#
# COMPACT_ATOMS: atom_id res chain seq x y z
N GLY A 1 10.82 4.26 -12.74
CA GLY A 1 12.19 4.03 -13.22
C GLY A 1 12.71 2.73 -12.65
N MET A 2 13.92 2.31 -13.01
CA MET A 2 14.64 1.24 -12.30
C MET A 2 14.65 1.58 -10.79
N ASP A 3 14.45 0.59 -9.93
CA ASP A 3 14.42 0.71 -8.45
C ASP A 3 13.19 1.38 -7.81
N TYR A 4 12.20 1.81 -8.60
CA TYR A 4 10.96 2.41 -8.07
C TYR A 4 9.82 1.39 -8.03
N ILE A 5 9.24 1.21 -6.85
CA ILE A 5 8.13 0.30 -6.58
C ILE A 5 6.83 1.09 -6.57
N TRP A 6 5.79 0.52 -7.18
CA TRP A 6 4.46 1.13 -7.22
C TRP A 6 3.61 0.62 -6.06
N PRO A 7 3.08 1.48 -5.17
CA PRO A 7 2.17 1.06 -4.10
C PRO A 7 0.99 0.24 -4.61
N MET A 8 0.50 0.54 -5.82
CA MET A 8 -0.58 -0.19 -6.47
C MET A 8 -0.31 -1.69 -6.64
N SER A 9 0.93 -2.11 -6.94
CA SER A 9 1.23 -3.54 -7.06
C SER A 9 1.16 -4.26 -5.71
N ILE A 10 1.51 -3.57 -4.62
CA ILE A 10 1.42 -4.12 -3.25
C ILE A 10 -0.05 -4.20 -2.84
N ILE A 11 -0.85 -3.18 -3.15
CA ILE A 11 -2.29 -3.18 -2.90
C ILE A 11 -2.96 -4.34 -3.64
N MET A 12 -2.66 -4.52 -4.94
CA MET A 12 -3.22 -5.61 -5.73
C MET A 12 -2.83 -6.98 -5.17
N ARG A 13 -1.57 -7.16 -4.77
CA ARG A 13 -1.12 -8.40 -4.09
C ARG A 13 -1.98 -8.69 -2.87
N GLY A 14 -2.21 -7.69 -2.01
CA GLY A 14 -3.07 -7.82 -0.83
C GLY A 14 -4.52 -8.13 -1.17
N LEU A 15 -5.11 -7.43 -2.15
CA LEU A 15 -6.50 -7.63 -2.59
C LEU A 15 -6.76 -9.03 -3.17
N THR A 16 -5.76 -9.63 -3.82
CA THR A 16 -5.87 -10.95 -4.45
C THR A 16 -5.37 -12.10 -3.57
N SER A 17 -4.88 -11.81 -2.36
CA SER A 17 -4.37 -12.83 -1.45
C SER A 17 -5.48 -13.51 -0.65
N SER A 18 -5.29 -14.80 -0.36
CA SER A 18 -6.08 -15.55 0.63
C SER A 18 -5.32 -15.78 1.94
N ASN A 19 -4.06 -15.36 2.05
CA ASN A 19 -3.22 -15.54 3.22
C ASN A 19 -3.20 -14.26 4.07
N GLU A 20 -3.75 -14.33 5.28
CA GLU A 20 -3.83 -13.19 6.21
C GLU A 20 -2.45 -12.60 6.55
N THR A 21 -1.41 -13.43 6.59
CA THR A 21 -0.03 -12.97 6.85
C THR A 21 0.49 -12.12 5.69
N GLU A 22 0.19 -12.50 4.45
CA GLU A 22 0.57 -11.71 3.27
C GLU A 22 -0.21 -10.41 3.20
N ILE A 23 -1.50 -10.43 3.52
CA ILE A 23 -2.36 -9.24 3.56
C ILE A 23 -1.80 -8.25 4.59
N LYS A 24 -1.52 -8.71 5.82
CA LYS A 24 -0.93 -7.86 6.89
C LYS A 24 0.43 -7.31 6.47
N HIS A 25 1.27 -8.13 5.86
CA HIS A 25 2.56 -7.69 5.34
C HIS A 25 2.43 -6.58 4.27
N CYS A 26 1.44 -6.68 3.38
CA CYS A 26 1.18 -5.65 2.38
C CYS A 26 0.73 -4.33 3.03
N LEU A 27 -0.16 -4.38 4.02
CA LEU A 27 -0.60 -3.21 4.77
C LEU A 27 0.56 -2.54 5.50
N ASP A 28 1.37 -3.32 6.22
CA ASP A 28 2.55 -2.83 6.94
C ASP A 28 3.56 -2.16 6.00
N MET A 29 3.75 -2.74 4.80
CA MET A 29 4.65 -2.17 3.80
C MET A 29 4.15 -0.81 3.31
N LEU A 30 2.87 -0.70 2.97
CA LEU A 30 2.26 0.56 2.53
C LEU A 30 2.30 1.63 3.63
N GLN A 31 2.10 1.24 4.89
CA GLN A 31 2.22 2.15 6.03
C GLN A 31 3.65 2.65 6.23
N LYS A 32 4.67 1.85 5.95
CA LYS A 32 6.08 2.22 6.15
C LYS A 32 6.69 3.00 4.98
N THR A 33 6.06 3.02 3.81
CA THR A 33 6.65 3.57 2.58
C THR A 33 5.99 4.87 2.07
N HIS A 34 5.11 5.49 2.85
CA HIS A 34 4.43 6.74 2.46
C HIS A 34 5.20 8.04 2.81
N ALA A 35 6.49 7.97 3.19
CA ALA A 35 7.35 9.11 3.48
C ALA A 35 6.77 10.14 4.49
N ASN A 36 6.05 9.66 5.52
CA ASN A 36 5.34 10.50 6.50
C ASN A 36 4.32 11.49 5.90
N LYS A 37 3.83 11.26 4.67
CA LYS A 37 2.84 12.13 4.02
C LYS A 37 1.38 11.73 4.27
N GLY A 38 1.12 10.50 4.70
CA GLY A 38 -0.23 9.98 4.90
C GLY A 38 -1.02 9.70 3.61
N PHE A 39 -0.36 9.79 2.44
CA PHE A 39 -0.93 9.50 1.13
C PHE A 39 -0.05 8.50 0.38
N MET A 40 -0.66 7.75 -0.53
CA MET A 40 0.04 6.87 -1.44
C MET A 40 0.64 7.68 -2.59
N HIS A 41 1.88 7.32 -2.93
CA HIS A 41 2.64 7.87 -4.06
C HIS A 41 2.39 7.03 -5.32
N GLU A 42 2.78 7.54 -6.48
CA GLU A 42 2.81 6.71 -7.70
C GLU A 42 3.88 5.63 -7.61
N ALA A 43 5.07 6.02 -7.16
CA ALA A 43 6.14 5.08 -6.86
C ALA A 43 7.05 5.61 -5.74
N PHE A 44 7.73 4.70 -5.05
CA PHE A 44 8.77 5.01 -4.06
C PHE A 44 10.03 4.20 -4.35
N HIS A 45 11.21 4.73 -4.04
CA HIS A 45 12.47 4.03 -4.24
C HIS A 45 12.60 2.87 -3.24
N LYS A 46 13.02 1.69 -3.72
CA LYS A 46 13.07 0.44 -2.92
C LYS A 46 13.86 0.57 -1.60
N ASP A 47 14.96 1.32 -1.64
CA ASP A 47 15.86 1.49 -0.48
C ASP A 47 15.59 2.77 0.33
N ASP A 48 14.79 3.71 -0.20
CA ASP A 48 14.56 5.01 0.43
C ASP A 48 13.17 5.57 0.04
N PRO A 49 12.12 5.30 0.82
CA PRO A 49 10.76 5.73 0.49
C PRO A 49 10.58 7.25 0.48
N SER A 50 11.50 8.03 1.05
CA SER A 50 11.45 9.49 0.97
C SER A 50 11.67 10.01 -0.46
N LYS A 51 12.27 9.18 -1.32
CA LYS A 51 12.35 9.39 -2.77
C LYS A 51 11.13 8.76 -3.43
N PHE A 52 10.11 9.58 -3.68
CA PHE A 52 8.87 9.15 -4.31
C PHE A 52 8.48 10.05 -5.48
N THR A 53 7.63 9.54 -6.36
CA THR A 53 7.01 10.31 -7.45
C THR A 53 5.55 10.57 -7.15
N ARG A 54 5.07 11.77 -7.53
CA ARG A 54 3.70 12.26 -7.33
C ARG A 54 3.24 12.18 -5.88
N SER A 55 3.42 13.28 -5.16
CA SER A 55 2.98 13.45 -3.76
C SER A 55 1.47 13.28 -3.53
N TRP A 56 0.66 13.46 -4.58
CA TRP A 56 -0.78 13.25 -4.52
C TRP A 56 -1.24 12.48 -5.75
N PHE A 57 -1.63 11.22 -5.52
CA PHE A 57 -2.16 10.36 -6.57
C PHE A 57 -3.50 9.75 -6.13
N ALA A 58 -4.59 10.42 -6.50
CA ALA A 58 -5.95 10.06 -6.10
C ALA A 58 -6.29 8.58 -6.37
N TRP A 59 -5.86 8.02 -7.50
CA TRP A 59 -6.15 6.63 -7.82
C TRP A 59 -5.51 5.65 -6.82
N ALA A 60 -4.22 5.81 -6.53
CA ALA A 60 -3.54 4.97 -5.54
C ALA A 60 -4.14 5.14 -4.14
N ASN A 61 -4.54 6.36 -3.77
CA ASN A 61 -5.23 6.64 -2.51
C ASN A 61 -6.57 5.91 -2.41
N THR A 62 -7.41 6.00 -3.44
CA THR A 62 -8.71 5.31 -3.48
C THR A 62 -8.54 3.79 -3.42
N LEU A 63 -7.57 3.25 -4.16
CA LEU A 63 -7.30 1.81 -4.17
C LEU A 63 -6.84 1.31 -2.79
N PHE A 64 -6.03 2.11 -2.09
CA PHE A 64 -5.65 1.79 -0.71
C PHE A 64 -6.85 1.82 0.24
N GLY A 65 -7.74 2.81 0.09
CA GLY A 65 -9.00 2.88 0.85
C GLY A 65 -9.89 1.65 0.62
N GLU A 66 -10.03 1.22 -0.63
CA GLU A 66 -10.76 -0.02 -0.98
C GLU A 66 -10.14 -1.26 -0.33
N PHE A 67 -8.80 -1.35 -0.32
CA PHE A 67 -8.10 -2.47 0.29
C PHE A 67 -8.29 -2.51 1.82
N VAL A 68 -8.17 -1.38 2.50
CA VAL A 68 -8.43 -1.30 3.95
C VAL A 68 -9.90 -1.62 4.24
N TRP A 69 -10.83 -1.10 3.44
CA TRP A 69 -12.26 -1.39 3.58
C TRP A 69 -12.57 -2.88 3.44
N LYS A 70 -11.99 -3.54 2.42
CA LYS A 70 -12.13 -4.99 2.23
C LYS A 70 -11.58 -5.77 3.41
N CYS A 71 -10.42 -5.38 3.95
CA CYS A 71 -9.85 -6.01 5.14
C CYS A 71 -10.79 -5.84 6.35
N TYR A 72 -11.36 -4.66 6.54
CA TYR A 72 -12.29 -4.39 7.64
C TYR A 72 -13.55 -5.26 7.55
N VAL A 73 -14.15 -5.39 6.36
CA VAL A 73 -15.38 -6.17 6.14
C VAL A 73 -15.13 -7.67 6.23
N ASP A 74 -14.10 -8.18 5.54
CA ASP A 74 -13.90 -9.62 5.39
C ASP A 74 -13.08 -10.23 6.54
N ARG A 75 -12.13 -9.47 7.10
CA ARG A 75 -11.04 -9.97 7.95
C ARG A 75 -10.61 -8.93 9.00
N PRO A 76 -11.52 -8.50 9.90
CA PRO A 76 -11.23 -7.42 10.85
C PRO A 76 -10.00 -7.70 11.74
N GLY A 77 -9.69 -8.97 12.02
CA GLY A 77 -8.50 -9.37 12.79
C GLY A 77 -7.16 -9.01 12.14
N VAL A 78 -7.11 -8.77 10.83
CA VAL A 78 -5.90 -8.32 10.13
C VAL A 78 -5.55 -6.86 10.48
N LEU A 79 -6.56 -6.05 10.82
CA LEU A 79 -6.41 -4.64 11.17
C LEU A 79 -6.18 -4.40 12.67
N ALA A 80 -6.18 -5.46 13.48
CA ALA A 80 -5.94 -5.42 14.91
C ALA A 80 -4.44 -5.35 15.28
#